data_AF-A0A7W4J1D1-F1
#
_entry.id   AF-A0A7W4J1D1-F1
#
_cell.length_a   1.000
_cell.length_b   1.000
_cell.length_c   1.000
_cell.angle_alpha   90.00
_cell.angle_beta   90.00
_cell.angle_gamma   90.00
#
_symmetry.space_group_name_H-M   'P 1'
#
loop_
_entity.id
_entity.type
_entity.pdbx_description
1 polymer ?
#
loop_
_entity_poly.entity_id
_entity_poly.type
_entity_poly.pdbx_seq_one_letter_code
_entity_poly.pdbx_strand_id
1 'polypeptide(L)'
;MMYAYCYADRKIEFGKTIPNGDLPCGRGPARKLRDVVSVNARHAKDGISLLVPGIPEATNEFEAIEKLKWFRDLVEMRMSGQAGWPASRGDAP
;
A
#
# COMPACT_ATOMS: atom_id res chain seq x y z
N MET A 1 -1.66 -17.41 4.47
CA MET A 1 -1.73 -15.96 4.77
C MET A 1 -0.47 -15.31 4.23
N MET A 2 -0.57 -14.12 3.65
CA MET A 2 0.54 -13.35 3.09
C MET A 2 0.40 -11.89 3.53
N TYR A 3 1.52 -11.19 3.66
CA TYR A 3 1.62 -9.76 3.90
C TYR A 3 2.02 -9.05 2.63
N ALA A 4 1.47 -7.85 2.44
CA ALA A 4 2.02 -6.82 1.57
C ALA A 4 2.66 -5.78 2.47
N TYR A 5 3.89 -5.38 2.17
CA TYR A 5 4.66 -4.46 3.01
C TYR A 5 5.53 -3.54 2.15
N CYS A 6 5.97 -2.42 2.72
CA CYS A 6 6.86 -1.47 2.05
C CYS A 6 7.78 -0.76 3.05
N TYR A 7 8.95 -0.32 2.59
CA TYR A 7 9.81 0.58 3.36
C TYR A 7 10.86 1.28 2.51
N ALA A 8 11.25 2.49 2.89
CA ALA A 8 12.36 3.32 2.39
C ALA A 8 12.46 3.54 0.87
N ASP A 9 12.49 2.49 0.05
CA ASP A 9 12.51 2.50 -1.41
C ASP A 9 11.12 2.68 -2.05
N ARG A 10 10.07 2.72 -1.21
CA ARG A 10 8.66 3.00 -1.57
C ARG A 10 8.01 1.87 -2.38
N LYS A 11 8.67 0.72 -2.53
CA LYS A 11 8.16 -0.43 -3.26
C LYS A 11 7.32 -1.31 -2.35
N ILE A 12 6.29 -1.91 -2.94
CA ILE A 12 5.44 -2.87 -2.27
C ILE A 12 5.94 -4.27 -2.62
N GLU A 13 6.31 -5.00 -1.58
CA GLU A 13 6.68 -6.40 -1.67
C GLU A 13 5.66 -7.29 -0.98
N PHE A 14 5.80 -8.61 -1.20
CA PHE A 14 4.89 -9.60 -0.66
C PHE A 14 5.65 -10.77 -0.04
N GLY A 15 5.28 -11.14 1.19
CA GLY A 15 5.98 -12.20 1.92
C GLY A 15 5.11 -12.87 2.98
N LYS A 16 5.62 -13.98 3.55
CA LYS A 16 4.97 -14.69 4.66
C LYS A 16 5.13 -13.96 5.99
N THR A 17 6.13 -13.08 6.08
CA THR A 17 6.48 -12.25 7.23
C THR A 17 6.84 -10.86 6.72
N ILE A 18 6.82 -9.87 7.62
CA ILE A 18 7.27 -8.50 7.32
C ILE A 18 8.72 -8.39 7.82
N PRO A 19 9.69 -7.99 6.98
CA PRO A 19 11.05 -7.72 7.42
C PRO A 19 11.12 -6.63 8.49
N ASN A 20 12.19 -6.61 9.29
CA ASN A 20 12.35 -5.58 10.31
C ASN A 20 12.57 -4.20 9.66
N GLY A 21 11.84 -3.20 10.12
CA GLY A 21 11.81 -1.86 9.53
C GLY A 21 10.66 -1.65 8.55
N ASP A 22 10.10 -2.72 7.98
CA ASP A 22 9.04 -2.60 6.99
C ASP A 22 7.66 -2.39 7.59
N LEU A 23 6.84 -1.65 6.86
CA LEU A 23 5.50 -1.29 7.31
C LEU A 23 4.44 -2.09 6.55
N PRO A 24 3.43 -2.63 7.26
CA PRO A 24 2.35 -3.39 6.63
C PRO A 24 1.45 -2.49 5.77
N CYS A 25 1.24 -2.90 4.53
CA CYS A 25 0.20 -2.35 3.65
C CYS A 25 -1.09 -3.18 3.70
N GLY A 26 -1.01 -4.48 4.00
CA GLY A 26 -2.18 -5.34 4.09
C GLY A 26 -1.85 -6.81 4.32
N ARG A 27 -2.87 -7.61 4.59
CA ARG A 27 -2.74 -9.05 4.86
C ARG A 27 -3.94 -9.85 4.35
N GLY A 28 -3.71 -11.05 3.84
CA GLY A 28 -4.80 -11.98 3.52
C GLY A 28 -4.39 -13.18 2.67
N PRO A 29 -5.34 -13.82 1.97
CA PRO A 29 -5.06 -14.85 0.97
C PRO A 29 -4.19 -14.30 -0.15
N ALA A 30 -3.14 -15.05 -0.54
CA ALA A 30 -2.09 -14.53 -1.42
C ALA A 30 -2.61 -13.97 -2.75
N ARG A 31 -3.49 -14.72 -3.44
CA ARG A 31 -4.07 -14.29 -4.71
C ARG A 31 -4.90 -13.01 -4.55
N LYS A 32 -5.86 -13.02 -3.61
CA LYS A 32 -6.73 -11.87 -3.34
C LYS A 32 -5.93 -10.62 -2.95
N LEU A 33 -4.92 -10.78 -2.09
CA LEU A 33 -4.09 -9.67 -1.65
C LEU A 33 -3.28 -9.07 -2.81
N ARG A 34 -2.68 -9.89 -3.67
CA ARG A 34 -1.98 -9.41 -4.87
C ARG A 34 -2.92 -8.67 -5.81
N ASP A 35 -4.08 -9.25 -6.10
CA ASP A 35 -5.06 -8.63 -6.99
C ASP A 35 -5.50 -7.25 -6.46
N VAL A 36 -5.85 -7.17 -5.17
CA VAL A 36 -6.26 -5.92 -4.52
C VAL A 36 -5.13 -4.89 -4.52
N VAL A 37 -3.93 -5.28 -4.11
CA VAL A 37 -2.79 -4.34 -4.01
C VAL A 37 -2.38 -3.86 -5.41
N SER A 38 -2.26 -4.74 -6.40
CA SER A 38 -1.86 -4.36 -7.77
C SER A 38 -2.82 -3.39 -8.44
N VAL A 39 -4.13 -3.49 -8.16
CA VAL A 39 -5.15 -2.59 -8.73
C VAL A 39 -5.12 -1.21 -8.08
N ASN A 40 -4.81 -1.12 -6.79
CA ASN A 40 -4.88 0.14 -6.04
C ASN A 40 -3.51 0.81 -5.86
N ALA A 41 -2.41 0.10 -6.10
CA ALA A 41 -1.06 0.63 -6.04
C ALA A 41 -0.75 1.50 -7.26
N ARG A 42 0.27 2.36 -7.12
CA ARG A 42 0.83 3.08 -8.25
C ARG A 42 1.84 2.18 -8.97
N HIS A 43 1.77 2.12 -10.29
CA HIS A 43 2.75 1.38 -11.09
C HIS A 43 3.95 2.29 -11.37
N ALA A 44 5.15 1.77 -11.14
CA ALA A 44 6.38 2.47 -11.48
C ALA A 44 6.59 2.51 -13.00
N LYS A 45 7.54 3.34 -13.46
CA LYS A 45 7.85 3.51 -14.89
C LYS A 45 8.40 2.24 -15.55
N ASP A 46 8.90 1.30 -14.76
CA ASP A 46 9.36 -0.01 -15.24
C ASP A 46 8.21 -0.95 -15.63
N GLY A 47 6.94 -0.59 -15.33
CA GLY A 47 5.76 -1.38 -15.63
C GLY A 47 5.60 -2.64 -14.77
N ILE A 48 6.46 -2.84 -13.77
CA ILE A 48 6.53 -4.07 -12.97
C ILE A 48 6.42 -3.74 -11.47
N SER A 49 7.12 -2.71 -11.01
CA SER A 49 7.18 -2.37 -9.59
C SER A 49 5.90 -1.69 -9.14
N LEU A 50 5.37 -2.12 -7.99
CA LEU A 50 4.24 -1.49 -7.32
C LEU A 50 4.77 -0.54 -6.25
N LEU A 51 4.24 0.67 -6.23
CA LEU A 51 4.57 1.72 -5.27
C LEU A 51 3.33 2.09 -4.48
N VAL A 52 3.53 2.50 -3.23
CA VAL A 52 2.42 3.08 -2.46
C VAL A 52 2.02 4.41 -3.10
N PRO A 53 0.74 4.62 -3.45
CA PRO A 53 0.27 5.86 -4.05
C PRO A 53 0.60 7.08 -3.17
N GLY A 54 1.16 8.13 -3.78
CA GLY A 54 1.48 9.39 -3.11
C GLY A 54 2.79 9.40 -2.31
N ILE A 55 3.39 8.26 -1.95
CA ILE A 55 4.71 8.25 -1.30
C ILE A 55 5.81 8.78 -2.24
N PRO A 56 5.86 8.44 -3.54
CA PRO A 56 6.91 8.96 -4.41
C PRO A 56 6.89 10.48 -4.55
N GLU A 57 5.71 11.08 -4.42
CA GLU A 57 5.44 12.53 -4.42
C GLU A 57 5.64 13.20 -3.06
N ALA A 58 5.70 12.42 -1.97
CA ALA A 58 5.76 12.96 -0.62
C ALA A 58 7.03 13.78 -0.40
N THR A 59 6.87 14.95 0.19
CA THR A 59 7.95 15.92 0.42
C THR A 59 8.74 15.64 1.70
N ASN A 60 8.15 14.86 2.62
CA ASN A 60 8.75 14.50 3.91
C ASN A 60 8.20 13.16 4.42
N GLU A 61 8.84 12.62 5.45
CA GLU A 61 8.50 11.31 6.02
C GLU A 61 7.11 11.28 6.66
N PHE A 62 6.66 12.39 7.25
CA PHE A 62 5.32 12.47 7.84
C PHE A 62 4.23 12.33 6.78
N GLU A 63 4.37 13.05 5.66
CA GLU A 63 3.46 12.91 4.52
C GLU A 63 3.47 11.48 3.96
N ALA A 64 4.66 10.87 3.80
CA ALA A 64 4.78 9.49 3.34
C ALA A 64 4.04 8.50 4.26
N ILE A 65 4.12 8.70 5.59
CA ILE A 65 3.41 7.88 6.57
C ILE A 65 1.90 8.04 6.43
N GLU A 66 1.38 9.26 6.22
CA GLU A 66 -0.06 9.48 6.02
C GLU A 66 -0.57 8.82 4.73
N LYS A 67 0.19 8.91 3.63
CA LYS A 67 -0.15 8.21 2.36
C LYS A 67 -0.14 6.69 2.54
N LEU A 68 0.80 6.17 3.33
CA LEU A 68 0.85 4.74 3.65
C LEU A 68 -0.36 4.29 4.48
N LYS A 69 -0.71 5.02 5.54
CA LYS A 69 -1.89 4.71 6.36
C LYS A 69 -3.15 4.68 5.50
N TRP A 70 -3.32 5.69 4.65
CA TRP A 70 -4.41 5.76 3.70
C TRP A 70 -4.47 4.54 2.77
N PHE A 71 -3.33 4.16 2.19
CA PHE A 71 -3.27 3.01 1.30
C PHE A 71 -3.60 1.71 2.02
N ARG A 72 -3.14 1.56 3.27
CA ARG A 72 -3.48 0.43 4.11
C ARG A 72 -4.98 0.34 4.37
N ASP A 73 -5.62 1.44 4.74
CA ASP A 73 -7.07 1.49 4.96
C ASP A 73 -7.84 1.11 3.69
N LEU A 74 -7.38 1.58 2.53
CA LEU A 74 -7.94 1.22 1.23
C LEU A 74 -7.83 -0.29 0.97
N VAL A 75 -6.65 -0.88 1.18
CA VAL A 75 -6.43 -2.32 0.99
C VAL A 75 -7.31 -3.13 1.94
N GLU A 76 -7.40 -2.76 3.21
CA GLU A 76 -8.24 -3.45 4.21
C GLU A 76 -9.73 -3.40 3.83
N MET A 77 -10.24 -2.23 3.38
CA MET A 77 -11.60 -2.06 2.89
C MET A 77 -11.89 -2.96 1.66
N ARG A 78 -10.99 -2.96 0.67
CA ARG A 78 -11.12 -3.81 -0.53
C ARG A 78 -11.04 -5.29 -0.22
N MET A 79 -10.17 -5.68 0.71
CA MET A 79 -10.08 -7.06 1.19
C MET A 79 -11.35 -7.52 1.90
N SER A 80 -12.11 -6.58 2.49
CA SER A 80 -13.44 -6.81 3.09
C SER A 80 -14.59 -6.78 2.07
N GLY A 81 -14.31 -6.53 0.79
CA GLY A 81 -15.32 -6.48 -0.28
C GLY A 81 -16.10 -5.17 -0.35
N GLN A 82 -15.65 -4.13 0.33
CA GLN A 82 -16.30 -2.82 0.35
C GLN A 82 -15.83 -1.94 -0.82
N ALA A 83 -16.79 -1.27 -1.46
CA ALA A 83 -16.55 -0.22 -2.46
C ALA A 83 -16.48 1.17 -1.79
N GLY A 84 -15.99 2.18 -2.51
CA GLY A 84 -15.87 3.56 -2.02
C GLY A 84 -14.43 3.98 -1.70
N TRP A 85 -14.27 5.03 -0.90
CA TRP A 85 -12.97 5.61 -0.53
C TRP A 85 -12.79 5.58 0.99
N PRO A 86 -11.55 5.39 1.50
CA PRO A 86 -11.27 5.51 2.93
C PRO A 86 -11.67 6.89 3.45
N ALA A 87 -12.05 6.97 4.74
CA ALA A 87 -12.43 8.22 5.37
C ALA A 87 -11.26 9.22 5.48
N SER A 88 -10.04 8.69 5.62
CA SER A 88 -8.81 9.42 5.36
C SER A 88 -8.82 9.81 3.87
N ARG A 89 -8.96 11.09 3.53
CA ARG A 89 -8.57 11.56 2.20
C ARG A 89 -7.08 11.84 2.28
N GLY A 90 -6.28 11.12 1.50
CA GLY A 90 -4.86 11.42 1.34
C GLY A 90 -4.59 12.77 0.65
N ASP A 91 -5.58 13.63 0.50
CA ASP A 91 -5.46 14.99 0.01
C ASP A 91 -4.92 15.88 1.15
N ALA A 92 -3.60 15.87 1.33
CA ALA A 92 -2.94 17.06 1.86
C ALA A 92 -3.05 18.15 0.78
N PRO A 93 -3.38 19.40 1.15
CA PRO A 93 -3.62 20.51 0.20
C PRO A 93 -2.41 20.84 -0.68
#